data_AF-Q02D25-F1
#
_entry.id   AF-Q02D25-F1
#
_cell.length_a   1.000
_cell.length_b   1.000
_cell.length_c   1.000
_cell.angle_alpha   90.00
_cell.angle_beta   90.00
_cell.angle_gamma   90.00
#
_symmetry.space_group_name_H-M   'P 1'
#
loop_
_entity.id
_entity.type
_entity.pdbx_description
1 polymer ?
#
loop_
_entity_poly.entity_id
_entity_poly.type
_entity_poly.pdbx_seq_one_letter_code
_entity_poly.pdbx_strand_id
1 'polypeptide(L)'
;MDMSLVHGYRAKYDYVELTVEPDGNRWLIKLKDRRHGDSLVHDEAYASAEEAQDAALAVAQHHINVAHNDTLLHQAKMTWHTY
;
A
#
# COMPACT_ATOMS: atom_id res chain seq x y z
N MET A 1 -27.25 12.22 -1.42
CA MET A 1 -26.08 11.65 -0.73
C MET A 1 -24.91 11.87 -1.66
N ASP A 2 -24.03 12.78 -1.28
CA ASP A 2 -22.82 13.12 -2.02
C ASP A 2 -21.98 11.85 -2.13
N MET A 3 -21.91 11.25 -3.32
CA MET A 3 -21.00 10.16 -3.61
C MET A 3 -19.61 10.78 -3.73
N SER A 4 -19.04 11.14 -2.59
CA SER A 4 -17.66 11.58 -2.50
C SER A 4 -16.83 10.51 -3.18
N LEU A 5 -16.21 10.88 -4.30
CA LEU A 5 -15.25 10.06 -5.02
C LEU A 5 -14.35 9.43 -3.96
N VAL A 6 -14.46 8.12 -3.77
CA VAL A 6 -13.63 7.42 -2.80
C VAL A 6 -12.25 7.37 -3.43
N HIS A 7 -11.52 8.47 -3.26
CA HIS A 7 -10.20 8.67 -3.79
C HIS A 7 -9.29 7.61 -3.18
N GLY A 8 -8.71 6.79 -4.04
CA GLY A 8 -7.73 5.81 -3.61
C GLY A 8 -6.52 6.54 -3.01
N TYR A 9 -5.78 5.85 -2.17
CA TYR A 9 -4.52 6.35 -1.65
C TYR A 9 -3.38 5.66 -2.37
N ARG A 10 -2.41 6.43 -2.83
CA ARG A 10 -1.17 5.88 -3.39
C ARG A 10 0.01 6.44 -2.64
N ALA A 11 0.90 5.57 -2.20
CA ALA A 11 2.19 5.94 -1.66
C ALA A 11 3.29 5.33 -2.52
N LYS A 12 4.36 6.08 -2.70
CA LYS A 12 5.59 5.57 -3.31
C LYS A 12 6.67 5.49 -2.24
N TYR A 13 7.34 4.35 -2.20
CA TYR A 13 8.35 4.00 -1.22
C TYR A 13 9.59 3.46 -1.92
N ASP A 14 10.51 4.35 -2.26
CA ASP A 14 11.73 4.02 -3.03
C ASP A 14 11.39 3.30 -4.36
N TYR A 15 11.57 1.98 -4.42
CA TYR A 15 11.19 1.10 -5.54
C TYR A 15 9.84 0.40 -5.38
N VAL A 16 9.18 0.50 -4.23
CA VAL A 16 7.86 -0.07 -3.96
C VAL A 16 6.77 0.99 -4.15
N GLU A 17 5.67 0.64 -4.80
CA GLU A 17 4.49 1.48 -4.94
C GLU A 17 3.32 0.79 -4.25
N LEU A 18 2.73 1.45 -3.26
CA LEU A 18 1.57 0.99 -2.52
C LEU A 18 0.34 1.74 -3.00
N THR A 19 -0.73 1.01 -3.25
CA THR A 19 -2.03 1.56 -3.65
C THR A 19 -3.09 0.94 -2.77
N VAL A 20 -3.92 1.78 -2.16
CA VAL A 20 -5.07 1.42 -1.35
C VAL A 20 -6.29 1.93 -2.09
N GLU A 21 -7.12 1.01 -2.57
CA GLU A 21 -8.29 1.34 -3.40
C GLU A 21 -9.55 0.77 -2.77
N PRO A 22 -10.68 1.50 -2.83
CA PRO A 22 -11.96 0.96 -2.44
C PRO A 22 -12.46 -0.07 -3.46
N ASP A 23 -12.91 -1.22 -2.98
CA ASP A 23 -13.54 -2.29 -3.77
C ASP A 23 -14.91 -2.62 -3.13
N GLY A 24 -15.95 -1.93 -3.58
CA GLY A 24 -17.29 -2.08 -3.01
C GLY A 24 -17.36 -1.63 -1.55
N ASN A 25 -17.45 -2.59 -0.62
CA ASN A 25 -17.58 -2.33 0.83
C ASN A 25 -16.30 -2.68 1.61
N ARG A 26 -15.18 -2.82 0.91
CA ARG A 26 -13.86 -3.14 1.48
C ARG A 26 -12.78 -2.30 0.80
N TRP A 27 -11.61 -2.25 1.42
CA TRP A 27 -10.42 -1.64 0.85
C TRP A 27 -9.42 -2.72 0.47
N LEU A 28 -8.83 -2.59 -0.71
CA LEU A 28 -7.80 -3.49 -1.24
C LEU A 28 -6.45 -2.80 -1.21
N ILE A 29 -5.40 -3.57 -0.91
CA ILE A 29 -4.03 -3.09 -0.96
C ILE A 29 -3.31 -3.76 -2.13
N LYS A 30 -2.63 -2.96 -2.94
CA LYS A 30 -1.76 -3.40 -4.02
C LYS A 30 -0.36 -2.87 -3.78
N LEU A 31 0.60 -3.77 -3.69
CA LEU A 31 2.01 -3.49 -3.63
C LEU A 31 2.64 -3.83 -4.98
N LYS A 32 3.41 -2.90 -5.54
CA LYS A 32 4.19 -3.12 -6.75
C LYS A 32 5.64 -2.85 -6.49
N ASP A 33 6.46 -3.89 -6.51
CA ASP A 33 7.90 -3.78 -6.45
C ASP A 33 8.46 -3.54 -7.85
N ARG A 34 8.92 -2.32 -8.14
CA ARG A 34 9.54 -1.98 -9.42
C ARG A 34 10.96 -2.49 -9.57
N ARG A 35 11.63 -2.86 -8.48
CA ARG A 35 13.02 -3.35 -8.51
C ARG A 35 13.09 -4.79 -8.97
N HIS A 36 12.19 -5.65 -8.49
CA HIS A 36 12.06 -7.04 -8.96
C HIS A 36 11.02 -7.22 -10.07
N GLY A 37 10.15 -6.22 -10.29
CA GLY A 37 9.02 -6.33 -11.21
C GLY A 37 7.86 -7.15 -10.64
N ASP A 38 7.87 -7.37 -9.32
CA ASP A 38 6.88 -8.15 -8.61
C ASP A 38 5.66 -7.30 -8.24
N SER A 39 4.50 -7.94 -8.16
CA SER A 39 3.27 -7.27 -7.76
C SER A 39 2.47 -8.17 -6.85
N LEU A 40 2.22 -7.69 -5.63
CA LEU A 40 1.48 -8.39 -4.60
C LEU A 40 0.16 -7.67 -4.38
N VAL A 41 -0.94 -8.38 -4.55
CA VAL A 41 -2.27 -7.89 -4.19
C VAL A 41 -2.65 -8.54 -2.87
N HIS A 42 -2.94 -7.71 -1.89
CA HIS A 42 -3.44 -8.16 -0.61
C HIS A 42 -4.97 -8.08 -0.65
N ASP A 43 -5.62 -9.25 -0.74
CA ASP A 43 -7.09 -9.39 -0.84
C ASP A 43 -7.79 -9.35 0.53
N GLU A 44 -7.09 -8.92 1.59
CA GLU A 44 -7.71 -8.75 2.91
C GLU A 44 -8.67 -7.57 2.88
N ALA A 45 -9.89 -7.80 3.38
CA ALA A 45 -10.94 -6.81 3.39
C ALA A 45 -10.82 -5.92 4.63
N TYR A 46 -10.31 -4.70 4.46
CA TYR A 46 -10.29 -3.71 5.55
C TYR A 46 -11.60 -2.92 5.60
N ALA A 47 -12.05 -2.65 6.82
CA ALA A 47 -13.26 -1.86 7.07
C ALA A 47 -13.05 -0.36 6.79
N SER A 48 -11.81 0.12 6.90
CA SER A 48 -11.46 1.54 6.84
C SER A 48 -10.23 1.79 5.97
N ALA A 49 -10.17 2.97 5.35
CA ALA A 49 -9.00 3.40 4.57
C ALA A 49 -7.73 3.48 5.43
N GLU A 50 -7.85 3.98 6.66
CA GLU A 50 -6.72 4.12 7.59
C GLU A 50 -6.15 2.76 7.99
N GLU A 51 -7.01 1.77 8.26
CA GLU A 51 -6.57 0.38 8.52
C GLU A 51 -5.86 -0.20 7.30
N ALA A 52 -6.39 0.03 6.09
CA ALA A 52 -5.74 -0.42 4.87
C ALA A 52 -4.40 0.29 4.62
N GLN A 53 -4.25 1.57 4.99
CA GLN A 53 -2.98 2.29 4.89
C GLN A 53 -1.93 1.76 5.87
N ASP A 54 -2.31 1.54 7.13
CA ASP A 54 -1.41 1.00 8.16
C ASP A 54 -0.97 -0.43 7.80
N ALA A 55 -1.93 -1.27 7.39
CA ALA A 55 -1.65 -2.61 6.90
C ALA A 55 -0.78 -2.58 5.62
N ALA A 56 -1.01 -1.64 4.71
CA ALA A 56 -0.19 -1.51 3.49
C ALA A 56 1.27 -1.19 3.82
N LEU A 57 1.50 -0.35 4.82
CA LEU A 57 2.84 -0.04 5.32
C LEU A 57 3.49 -1.29 5.91
N ALA A 58 2.78 -2.04 6.75
CA ALA A 58 3.28 -3.28 7.34
C ALA A 58 3.59 -4.34 6.27
N VAL A 59 2.72 -4.50 5.27
CA VAL A 59 2.92 -5.40 4.13
C VAL A 59 4.15 -5.01 3.31
N ALA A 60 4.36 -3.71 3.05
CA ALA A 60 5.56 -3.26 2.35
C ALA A 60 6.83 -3.49 3.15
N GLN A 61 6.84 -3.16 4.44
CA GLN A 61 8.00 -3.41 5.29
C GLN A 61 8.34 -4.90 5.35
N HIS A 62 7.34 -5.76 5.52
CA HIS A 62 7.54 -7.20 5.54
C HIS A 62 8.04 -7.72 4.19
N HIS A 63 7.42 -7.32 3.08
CA HIS A 63 7.84 -7.71 1.74
C HIS A 63 9.28 -7.27 1.45
N ILE A 64 9.64 -6.03 1.78
CA ILE A 64 11.01 -5.52 1.62
C ILE A 64 11.99 -6.34 2.47
N ASN A 65 11.67 -6.57 3.73
CA ASN A 65 12.54 -7.31 4.64
C ASN A 65 12.76 -8.76 4.17
N VAL A 66 11.71 -9.41 3.67
CA VAL A 66 11.80 -10.81 3.16
C VAL A 66 12.44 -10.88 1.77
N ALA A 67 12.04 -10.02 0.83
CA ALA A 67 12.47 -10.09 -0.57
C ALA A 67 13.85 -9.46 -0.81
N HIS A 68 14.24 -8.46 -0.01
CA HIS A 68 15.50 -7.74 -0.20
C HIS A 68 16.50 -7.95 0.95
N ASN A 69 16.07 -8.51 2.10
CA ASN A 69 16.88 -8.58 3.32
C ASN A 69 17.53 -7.22 3.68
N ASP A 70 16.85 -6.14 3.30
CA ASP A 70 17.36 -4.79 3.29
C ASP A 70 16.74 -4.03 4.45
N THR A 71 17.52 -3.89 5.52
CA THR A 71 17.10 -3.23 6.77
C THR A 71 17.25 -1.71 6.72
N LEU A 72 17.86 -1.17 5.66
CA LEU A 72 18.11 0.28 5.50
C LEU A 72 16.83 1.06 5.21
N LEU A 73 15.76 0.36 4.84
CA LEU A 73 14.47 0.96 4.48
C LEU A 73 13.60 1.36 5.68
N HIS A 74 13.98 1.12 6.93
CA HIS A 74 13.21 1.57 8.10
C HIS A 74 13.05 3.10 8.23
N GLN A 75 13.79 3.91 7.46
CA GLN A 75 13.78 5.38 7.58
C GLN A 75 13.18 6.15 6.40
N ALA A 76 12.75 5.48 5.31
CA ALA A 76 12.16 6.21 4.20
C ALA A 76 10.77 6.76 4.61
N LYS A 77 10.54 8.06 4.36
CA LYS A 77 9.27 8.70 4.69
C LYS A 77 8.24 8.36 3.63
N MET A 78 7.28 7.52 3.99
CA MET A 78 6.15 7.22 3.12
C MET A 78 5.24 8.43 3.02
N THR A 79 5.04 8.93 1.79
CA THR A 79 4.12 10.05 1.54
C THR A 79 2.92 9.52 0.78
N TRP A 80 1.75 9.60 1.40
CA TRP A 80 0.48 9.24 0.80
C TRP A 80 -0.07 10.39 -0.04
N HIS A 81 -0.55 10.06 -1.23
CA HIS A 81 -1.27 10.96 -2.11
C HIS A 81 -2.66 10.40 -2.38
N THR A 82 -3.68 11.20 -2.12
CA THR A 82 -5.06 10.94 -2.59
C THR A 82 -5.14 11.23 -4.08
N TYR A 83 -5.79 10.37 -4.86
CA TYR A 83 -6.00 10.59 -6.29
C TYR A 83 -7.42 10.25 -6.73
#